data_AF-A0A7W1DRF4-F1
#
_entry.id   AF-A0A7W1DRF4-F1
#
_cell.length_a   1.000
_cell.length_b   1.000
_cell.length_c   1.000
_cell.angle_alpha   90.00
_cell.angle_beta   90.00
_cell.angle_gamma   90.00
#
_symmetry.space_group_name_H-M   'P 1'
#
loop_
_entity.id
_entity.type
_entity.pdbx_description
1 polymer ?
#
loop_
_entity_poly.entity_id
_entity_poly.type
_entity_poly.pdbx_seq_one_letter_code
_entity_poly.pdbx_strand_id
1 'polypeptide(L)'
;MAWDGRLYVGTGSQGDANRPFMAVKPGASGDITLKPETTSNEFVIWRQGRVAGYTPSAIVHAGKVYLVHDTGILAVLDAKSGKQIYKVRVGGGGQTFSASPVAAGSRVYFLSEDGVTFVLDTGDAYTEVAKNELGEMSLSSPAIAGNARYIRTQSKLYKIAY
;
A
#
# COMPACT_ATOMS: atom_id res chain seq x y z
N MET A 1 4.32 -0.39 9.59
CA MET A 1 2.99 -0.15 10.24
C MET A 1 2.63 -1.29 11.17
N ALA A 2 1.68 -1.13 12.10
CA ALA A 2 1.29 -2.19 13.03
C ALA A 2 -0.21 -2.50 13.00
N TRP A 3 -0.58 -3.77 13.09
CA TRP A 3 -1.97 -4.25 13.16
C TRP A 3 -2.02 -5.65 13.79
N ASP A 4 -3.05 -5.93 14.58
CA ASP A 4 -3.29 -7.23 15.24
C ASP A 4 -2.01 -7.79 15.95
N GLY A 5 -1.33 -6.93 16.72
CA GLY A 5 -0.12 -7.30 17.46
C GLY A 5 1.11 -7.63 16.59
N ARG A 6 1.14 -7.23 15.31
CA ARG A 6 2.23 -7.49 14.37
C ARG A 6 2.78 -6.19 13.80
N LEU A 7 4.08 -6.17 13.52
CA LEU A 7 4.76 -5.12 12.77
C LEU A 7 4.92 -5.53 11.31
N TYR A 8 4.45 -4.71 10.39
CA TYR A 8 4.62 -4.86 8.96
C TYR A 8 5.71 -3.91 8.47
N VAL A 9 6.72 -4.46 7.81
CA VAL A 9 7.92 -3.75 7.35
C VAL A 9 8.12 -4.01 5.87
N GLY A 10 8.31 -2.93 5.11
CA GLY A 10 8.68 -2.97 3.70
C GLY A 10 9.99 -2.23 3.49
N THR A 11 10.81 -2.73 2.57
CA THR A 11 11.97 -1.99 2.06
C THR A 11 12.06 -2.20 0.55
N GLY A 12 12.47 -1.15 -0.14
CA GLY A 12 12.67 -1.15 -1.58
C GLY A 12 13.51 0.06 -1.96
N SER A 13 14.36 -0.11 -2.96
CA SER A 13 15.12 0.98 -3.59
C SER A 13 14.69 1.13 -5.05
N GLN A 14 14.91 2.31 -5.63
CA GLN A 14 14.65 2.53 -7.05
C GLN A 14 15.51 1.58 -7.89
N GLY A 15 14.89 0.90 -8.85
CA GLY A 15 15.58 -0.08 -9.72
C GLY A 15 15.82 -1.46 -9.11
N ASP A 16 15.64 -1.64 -7.80
CA ASP A 16 15.79 -2.97 -7.17
C ASP A 16 14.57 -3.85 -7.45
N ALA A 17 14.82 -5.07 -7.93
CA ALA A 17 13.80 -6.09 -8.14
C ALA A 17 13.42 -6.82 -6.84
N ASN A 18 14.29 -6.80 -5.82
CA ASN A 18 14.06 -7.39 -4.50
C ASN A 18 13.52 -6.32 -3.55
N ARG A 19 12.19 -6.23 -3.45
CA ARG A 19 11.49 -5.27 -2.59
C ARG A 19 10.68 -6.02 -1.53
N PRO A 20 11.34 -6.51 -0.47
CA PRO A 20 10.70 -7.38 0.48
C PRO A 20 9.70 -6.62 1.36
N PHE A 21 8.60 -7.30 1.66
CA PHE A 21 7.62 -6.91 2.64
C PHE A 21 7.36 -8.08 3.58
N MET A 22 7.30 -7.83 4.88
CA MET A 22 7.19 -8.89 5.89
C MET A 22 6.34 -8.48 7.07
N ALA A 23 5.78 -9.48 7.75
CA ALA A 23 5.16 -9.31 9.05
C ALA A 23 6.03 -9.94 10.14
N VAL A 24 6.24 -9.20 11.23
CA VAL A 24 7.16 -9.53 12.32
C VAL A 24 6.39 -9.49 13.64
N LYS A 25 6.61 -10.48 14.49
CA LYS A 25 6.12 -10.52 15.87
C LYS A 25 6.94 -9.59 16.76
N PRO A 26 6.33 -8.95 17.77
CA PRO A 26 7.09 -8.20 18.78
C PRO A 26 7.98 -9.14 19.61
N GLY A 27 8.96 -8.56 20.30
CA GLY A 27 9.85 -9.29 21.23
C GLY A 27 11.11 -9.88 20.60
N ALA A 28 11.31 -9.71 19.29
CA ALA A 28 12.56 -10.08 18.63
C ALA A 28 13.74 -9.24 19.13
N SER A 29 14.92 -9.84 19.20
CA SER A 29 16.19 -9.15 19.49
C SER A 29 17.35 -9.79 18.74
N GLY A 30 18.38 -9.00 18.40
CA GLY A 30 19.54 -9.48 17.65
C GLY A 30 19.25 -9.67 16.15
N ASP A 31 19.95 -10.61 15.53
CA ASP A 31 19.78 -10.94 14.11
C ASP A 31 18.63 -11.94 13.92
N ILE A 32 17.58 -11.50 13.23
CA ILE A 32 16.41 -12.32 12.87
C ILE A 32 16.34 -12.62 11.37
N THR A 33 17.46 -12.53 10.67
CA THR A 33 17.56 -12.77 9.22
C THR A 33 17.00 -14.15 8.86
N LEU A 34 16.20 -14.17 7.80
CA LEU A 34 15.69 -15.41 7.23
C LEU A 34 16.83 -16.15 6.54
N LYS A 35 16.89 -17.47 6.75
CA LYS A 35 17.79 -18.34 5.99
C LYS A 35 17.39 -18.33 4.51
N PRO A 36 18.32 -18.59 3.58
CA PRO A 36 17.98 -18.79 2.17
C PRO A 36 16.81 -19.77 1.99
N GLU A 37 15.95 -19.52 1.01
CA GLU A 37 14.73 -20.30 0.70
C GLU A 37 13.63 -20.33 1.79
N THR A 38 13.81 -19.64 2.92
CA THR A 38 12.75 -19.52 3.95
C THR A 38 11.97 -18.21 3.82
N THR A 39 10.69 -18.25 4.18
CA THR A 39 9.81 -17.06 4.22
C THR A 39 9.39 -16.70 5.64
N SER A 40 9.76 -17.50 6.64
CA SER A 40 9.39 -17.33 8.04
C SER A 40 10.44 -17.92 8.98
N ASN A 41 10.50 -17.41 10.20
CA ASN A 41 11.20 -18.00 11.34
C ASN A 41 10.36 -17.77 12.62
N GLU A 42 10.98 -17.83 13.80
CA GLU A 42 10.28 -17.61 15.07
C GLU A 42 9.54 -16.26 15.14
N PHE A 43 10.19 -15.19 14.65
CA PHE A 43 9.70 -13.81 14.75
C PHE A 43 9.16 -13.26 13.43
N VAL A 44 9.70 -13.67 12.28
CA VAL A 44 9.18 -13.31 10.96
C VAL A 44 8.07 -14.29 10.60
N ILE A 45 6.83 -13.81 10.58
CA ILE A 45 5.63 -14.62 10.35
C ILE A 45 5.54 -15.04 8.89
N TRP A 46 5.81 -14.10 7.99
CA TRP A 46 5.84 -14.32 6.55
C TRP A 46 6.65 -13.20 5.89
N ARG A 47 7.16 -13.49 4.68
CA ARG A 47 7.86 -12.56 3.81
C ARG A 47 7.39 -12.73 2.36
N GLN A 48 7.13 -11.61 1.70
CA GLN A 48 6.96 -11.50 0.26
C GLN A 48 8.13 -10.74 -0.34
N GLY A 49 8.86 -11.31 -1.30
CA GLY A 49 10.15 -10.76 -1.75
C GLY A 49 10.08 -9.58 -2.72
N ARG A 50 8.96 -9.37 -3.41
CA ARG A 50 8.87 -8.45 -4.57
C ARG A 50 7.54 -7.68 -4.63
N VAL A 51 7.13 -7.12 -3.49
CA VAL A 51 5.80 -6.47 -3.38
C VAL A 51 5.83 -5.08 -2.75
N ALA A 52 6.89 -4.72 -2.01
CA ALA A 52 6.99 -3.38 -1.45
C ALA A 52 7.19 -2.33 -2.56
N GLY A 53 6.65 -1.12 -2.35
CA GLY A 53 6.96 0.04 -3.16
C GLY A 53 8.31 0.65 -2.79
N TYR A 54 8.83 1.51 -3.65
CA TYR A 54 9.97 2.38 -3.36
C TYR A 54 9.53 3.58 -2.52
N THR A 55 8.58 4.38 -3.04
CA THR A 55 8.07 5.58 -2.38
C THR A 55 6.78 5.32 -1.59
N PRO A 56 5.77 4.63 -2.15
CA PRO A 56 4.51 4.41 -1.42
C PRO A 56 4.70 3.41 -0.27
N SER A 57 4.18 3.78 0.90
CA SER A 57 4.08 2.88 2.05
C SER A 57 2.84 2.01 1.95
N ALA A 58 2.90 0.79 2.48
CA ALA A 58 1.72 -0.08 2.56
C ALA A 58 0.73 0.40 3.64
N ILE A 59 -0.54 -0.02 3.49
CA ILE A 59 -1.53 0.03 4.58
C ILE A 59 -2.07 -1.36 4.92
N VAL A 60 -2.56 -1.54 6.14
CA VAL A 60 -3.32 -2.70 6.62
C VAL A 60 -4.71 -2.18 6.93
N HIS A 61 -5.71 -2.73 6.26
CA HIS A 61 -7.09 -2.34 6.43
C HIS A 61 -7.99 -3.56 6.21
N ALA A 62 -9.03 -3.72 7.03
CA ALA A 62 -9.96 -4.85 6.94
C ALA A 62 -9.27 -6.24 6.82
N GLY A 63 -8.18 -6.45 7.58
CA GLY A 63 -7.43 -7.71 7.58
C GLY A 63 -6.55 -7.94 6.34
N LYS A 64 -6.38 -6.94 5.47
CA LYS A 64 -5.61 -7.02 4.24
C LYS A 64 -4.50 -5.99 4.20
N VAL A 65 -3.37 -6.35 3.61
CA VAL A 65 -2.28 -5.42 3.28
C VAL A 65 -2.48 -4.93 1.86
N TYR A 66 -2.51 -3.61 1.65
CA TYR A 66 -2.56 -2.97 0.34
C TYR A 66 -1.21 -2.33 0.04
N LEU A 67 -0.57 -2.76 -1.04
CA LEU A 67 0.69 -2.21 -1.52
C LEU A 67 0.50 -1.71 -2.96
N VAL A 68 0.80 -0.44 -3.21
CA VAL A 68 0.92 0.07 -4.57
C VAL A 68 2.40 0.26 -4.89
N HIS A 69 2.84 -0.43 -5.93
CA HIS A 69 4.16 -0.22 -6.49
C HIS A 69 4.17 1.09 -7.28
N ASP A 70 5.30 1.79 -7.26
CA ASP A 70 5.54 3.04 -7.99
C ASP A 70 5.27 2.95 -9.49
N THR A 71 5.23 1.75 -10.07
CA THR A 71 4.93 1.49 -11.49
C THR A 71 3.47 1.06 -11.75
N GLY A 72 2.58 1.31 -10.79
CA GLY A 72 1.15 1.04 -10.94
C GLY A 72 0.78 -0.44 -10.81
N ILE A 73 1.49 -1.20 -9.98
CA ILE A 73 1.08 -2.55 -9.58
C ILE A 73 0.47 -2.49 -8.18
N LEU A 74 -0.82 -2.76 -8.07
CA LEU A 74 -1.48 -2.98 -6.79
C LEU A 74 -1.38 -4.47 -6.43
N ALA A 75 -0.80 -4.76 -5.27
CA ALA A 75 -0.84 -6.08 -4.66
C ALA A 75 -1.64 -6.01 -3.35
N VAL A 76 -2.53 -6.98 -3.16
CA VAL A 76 -3.32 -7.11 -1.93
C VAL A 76 -3.07 -8.48 -1.32
N LEU A 77 -2.65 -8.48 -0.06
CA LEU A 77 -2.26 -9.68 0.68
C LEU A 77 -3.20 -9.88 1.88
N ASP A 78 -3.44 -11.13 2.26
CA ASP A 78 -3.98 -11.44 3.57
C ASP A 78 -2.97 -11.03 4.64
N ALA A 79 -3.38 -10.21 5.62
CA ALA A 79 -2.44 -9.62 6.57
C ALA A 79 -1.86 -10.63 7.56
N LYS A 80 -2.55 -11.76 7.80
CA LYS A 80 -2.10 -12.78 8.75
C LYS A 80 -1.10 -13.75 8.14
N SER A 81 -1.34 -14.17 6.89
CA SER A 81 -0.57 -15.20 6.19
C SER A 81 0.40 -14.65 5.15
N GLY A 82 0.20 -13.41 4.68
CA GLY A 82 0.97 -12.82 3.59
C GLY A 82 0.63 -13.39 2.23
N LYS A 83 -0.38 -14.26 2.12
CA LYS A 83 -0.81 -14.85 0.85
C LYS A 83 -1.40 -13.76 -0.04
N GLN A 84 -1.01 -13.73 -1.30
CA GLN A 84 -1.61 -12.84 -2.29
C GLN A 84 -3.08 -13.20 -2.49
N ILE A 85 -3.95 -12.20 -2.31
CA ILE A 85 -5.38 -12.28 -2.62
C ILE A 85 -5.57 -11.94 -4.10
N TYR A 86 -5.08 -10.77 -4.52
CA TYR A 86 -5.00 -10.39 -5.94
C TYR A 86 -3.84 -9.44 -6.21
N LYS A 87 -3.45 -9.36 -7.49
CA LYS A 87 -2.42 -8.47 -8.00
C LYS A 87 -2.84 -7.96 -9.37
N VAL A 88 -2.86 -6.64 -9.55
CA VAL A 88 -3.41 -5.99 -10.74
C VAL A 88 -2.58 -4.78 -11.15
N ARG A 89 -2.58 -4.48 -12.45
CA ARG A 89 -2.08 -3.20 -12.98
C ARG A 89 -3.18 -2.15 -12.79
N VAL A 90 -2.86 -1.06 -12.12
CA VAL A 90 -3.74 0.11 -11.96
C VAL A 90 -3.22 1.27 -12.81
N GLY A 91 -4.09 2.22 -13.14
CA GLY A 91 -3.69 3.39 -13.93
C GLY A 91 -3.33 3.11 -15.40
N GLY A 92 -3.81 2.01 -15.98
CA GLY A 92 -3.66 1.73 -17.41
C GLY A 92 -2.24 1.47 -17.91
N GLY A 93 -1.24 1.39 -17.02
CA GLY A 93 0.15 1.06 -17.36
C GLY A 93 1.06 2.25 -17.69
N GLY A 94 0.60 3.50 -17.53
CA GLY A 94 1.42 4.70 -17.74
C GLY A 94 1.65 5.55 -16.49
N GLN A 95 0.91 5.27 -15.40
CA GLN A 95 0.93 6.11 -14.22
C GLN A 95 1.96 5.66 -13.19
N THR A 96 2.60 6.65 -12.58
CA THR A 96 3.49 6.49 -11.43
C THR A 96 2.77 6.79 -10.13
N PHE A 97 3.27 6.21 -9.04
CA PHE A 97 2.68 6.38 -7.71
C PHE A 97 3.78 6.70 -6.69
N SER A 98 3.72 7.92 -6.13
CA SER A 98 4.53 8.31 -4.97
C SER A 98 3.71 8.38 -3.67
N ALA A 99 2.41 8.67 -3.80
CA ALA A 99 1.51 8.76 -2.66
C ALA A 99 1.24 7.38 -2.05
N SER A 100 1.22 7.32 -0.72
CA SER A 100 0.80 6.12 0.00
C SER A 100 -0.73 6.00 -0.03
N PRO A 101 -1.27 4.78 -0.17
CA PRO A 101 -2.70 4.54 -0.04
C PRO A 101 -3.21 4.93 1.35
N VAL A 102 -4.50 5.26 1.43
CA VAL A 102 -5.24 5.41 2.68
C VAL A 102 -6.56 4.68 2.61
N ALA A 103 -7.14 4.38 3.77
CA ALA A 103 -8.44 3.71 3.85
C ALA A 103 -9.41 4.47 4.75
N ALA A 104 -10.70 4.40 4.39
CA ALA A 104 -11.80 4.90 5.19
C ALA A 104 -13.06 4.06 4.90
N GLY A 105 -13.69 3.52 5.94
CA GLY A 105 -14.84 2.63 5.79
C GLY A 105 -14.50 1.39 4.95
N SER A 106 -15.32 1.09 3.93
CA SER A 106 -15.11 -0.01 2.98
C SER A 106 -14.36 0.40 1.71
N ARG A 107 -13.54 1.46 1.80
CA ARG A 107 -12.84 2.04 0.65
C ARG A 107 -11.35 2.21 0.91
N VAL A 108 -10.55 1.92 -0.10
CA VAL A 108 -9.12 2.24 -0.19
C VAL A 108 -8.92 3.24 -1.32
N TYR A 109 -8.08 4.23 -1.06
CA TYR A 109 -7.76 5.32 -1.97
C TYR A 109 -6.28 5.28 -2.28
N PHE A 110 -5.90 5.37 -3.55
CA PHE A 110 -4.51 5.55 -3.97
C PHE A 110 -4.45 6.59 -5.09
N LEU A 111 -3.41 7.43 -5.05
CA LEU A 111 -3.28 8.63 -5.87
C LEU A 111 -2.06 8.50 -6.77
N SER A 112 -2.24 8.62 -8.08
CA SER A 112 -1.13 8.69 -9.03
C SER A 112 -0.48 10.07 -9.03
N GLU A 113 0.74 10.15 -9.54
CA GLU A 113 1.46 11.42 -9.66
C GLU A 113 0.76 12.41 -10.59
N ASP A 114 -0.01 11.92 -11.57
CA ASP A 114 -0.84 12.76 -12.46
C ASP A 114 -2.06 13.39 -11.77
N GLY A 115 -2.26 13.14 -10.48
CA GLY A 115 -3.40 13.68 -9.73
C GLY A 115 -4.69 12.88 -9.91
N VAL A 116 -4.61 11.60 -10.29
CA VAL A 116 -5.78 10.72 -10.41
C VAL A 116 -5.92 9.88 -9.13
N THR A 117 -7.03 10.08 -8.42
CA THR A 117 -7.39 9.25 -7.25
C THR A 117 -8.25 8.07 -7.68
N PHE A 118 -7.75 6.87 -7.42
CA PHE A 118 -8.48 5.63 -7.60
C PHE A 118 -9.18 5.23 -6.31
N VAL A 119 -10.42 4.78 -6.40
CA VAL A 119 -11.22 4.33 -5.27
C VAL A 119 -11.53 2.86 -5.43
N LEU A 120 -11.10 2.05 -4.47
CA LEU A 120 -11.20 0.60 -4.47
C LEU A 120 -12.14 0.13 -3.36
N ASP A 121 -13.00 -0.83 -3.68
CA ASP A 121 -13.76 -1.57 -2.67
C ASP A 121 -12.86 -2.54 -1.89
N THR A 122 -13.10 -2.71 -0.60
CA THR A 122 -12.32 -3.60 0.28
C THR A 122 -12.65 -5.08 0.13
N GLY A 123 -13.32 -5.53 -0.94
CA GLY A 123 -13.61 -6.93 -1.24
C GLY A 123 -12.36 -7.77 -1.56
N ASP A 124 -12.59 -9.05 -1.86
CA ASP A 124 -11.52 -10.03 -2.17
C ASP A 124 -11.17 -10.10 -3.66
N ALA A 125 -11.81 -9.26 -4.48
CA ALA A 125 -11.49 -9.07 -5.88
C ALA A 125 -11.28 -7.58 -6.17
N TYR A 126 -10.48 -7.29 -7.19
CA TYR A 126 -10.29 -5.91 -7.64
C TYR A 126 -11.61 -5.33 -8.14
N THR A 127 -12.14 -4.35 -7.41
CA THR A 127 -13.35 -3.60 -7.80
C THR A 127 -13.07 -2.12 -7.63
N GLU A 128 -12.66 -1.47 -8.71
CA GLU A 128 -12.53 -0.02 -8.76
C GLU A 128 -13.92 0.61 -8.88
N VAL A 129 -14.32 1.38 -7.88
CA VAL A 129 -15.66 1.97 -7.80
C VAL A 129 -15.70 3.40 -8.32
N ALA A 130 -14.56 4.07 -8.41
CA ALA A 130 -14.44 5.42 -8.98
C ALA A 130 -13.00 5.78 -9.35
N LYS A 131 -12.87 6.72 -10.28
CA LYS A 131 -11.65 7.51 -10.54
C LYS A 131 -11.99 9.00 -10.46
N ASN A 132 -11.12 9.79 -9.84
CA ASN A 132 -11.32 11.22 -9.69
C ASN A 132 -10.05 11.94 -10.13
N GLU A 133 -10.16 12.82 -11.12
CA GLU A 133 -9.04 13.58 -11.66
C GLU A 133 -9.00 14.97 -11.01
N LEU A 134 -7.83 15.36 -10.50
CA LEU A 134 -7.61 16.68 -9.90
C LEU A 134 -7.06 17.71 -10.89
N GLY A 135 -6.70 17.27 -12.11
CA GLY A 135 -6.16 18.11 -13.18
C GLY A 135 -4.79 18.72 -12.88
N GLU A 136 -4.09 18.20 -11.89
CA GLU A 136 -2.80 18.71 -11.44
C GLU A 136 -2.01 17.63 -10.71
N MET A 137 -0.67 17.65 -10.88
CA MET A 137 0.24 16.71 -10.23
C MET A 137 0.07 16.68 -8.70
N SER A 138 0.17 15.47 -8.12
CA SER A 138 0.25 15.28 -6.68
C SER A 138 1.17 14.14 -6.29
N LEU A 139 2.07 14.41 -5.34
CA LEU A 139 2.92 13.41 -4.70
C LEU A 139 2.48 13.11 -3.26
N SER A 140 1.41 13.76 -2.79
CA SER A 140 1.00 13.71 -1.39
C SER A 140 0.11 12.51 -1.10
N SER A 141 0.34 11.84 0.03
CA SER A 141 -0.61 10.85 0.52
C SER A 141 -1.88 11.57 0.99
N PRO A 142 -3.09 11.17 0.56
CA PRO A 142 -4.32 11.78 1.06
C PRO A 142 -4.42 11.67 2.58
N ALA A 143 -5.00 12.68 3.25
CA ALA A 143 -5.25 12.64 4.69
C ALA A 143 -6.74 12.44 4.97
N ILE A 144 -7.07 11.53 5.89
CA ILE A 144 -8.44 11.33 6.37
C ILE A 144 -8.62 12.08 7.68
N ALA A 145 -9.59 13.00 7.74
CA ALA A 145 -9.91 13.73 8.95
C ALA A 145 -11.41 14.05 9.01
N GLY A 146 -12.06 13.64 10.10
CA GLY A 146 -13.50 13.77 10.29
C GLY A 146 -14.27 13.10 9.14
N ASN A 147 -15.18 13.85 8.53
CA ASN A 147 -15.95 13.44 7.36
C ASN A 147 -15.35 13.97 6.04
N ALA A 148 -14.04 14.08 5.93
CA ALA A 148 -13.42 14.50 4.69
C ALA A 148 -12.07 13.81 4.41
N ARG A 149 -11.74 13.77 3.13
CA ARG A 149 -10.39 13.56 2.63
C ARG A 149 -9.78 14.89 2.25
N TYR A 150 -8.50 15.04 2.55
CA TYR A 150 -7.70 16.19 2.15
C TYR A 150 -6.61 15.73 1.19
N ILE A 151 -6.49 16.39 0.04
CA ILE A 151 -5.50 16.05 -0.98
C ILE A 151 -4.75 17.33 -1.38
N ARG A 152 -3.42 17.29 -1.30
CA ARG A 152 -2.54 18.39 -1.70
C ARG A 152 -2.03 18.12 -3.11
N THR A 153 -2.36 18.96 -4.07
CA THR A 153 -1.69 18.99 -5.38
C THR A 153 -0.52 19.97 -5.33
N GLN A 154 0.18 20.14 -6.45
CA GLN A 154 1.28 21.09 -6.58
C GLN A 154 0.91 22.51 -6.10
N SER A 155 -0.26 23.04 -6.49
CA SER A 155 -0.70 24.39 -6.12
C SER A 155 -1.91 24.45 -5.18
N LYS A 156 -2.77 23.42 -5.09
CA LYS A 156 -4.01 23.47 -4.27
C LYS A 156 -4.08 22.46 -3.13
N LEU A 157 -4.93 22.75 -2.14
CA LEU A 157 -5.38 21.79 -1.13
C LEU A 157 -6.88 21.59 -1.29
N TYR A 158 -7.30 20.37 -1.59
CA TYR A 158 -8.71 19.99 -1.76
C TYR A 158 -9.25 19.38 -0.47
N LYS A 159 -10.49 19.72 -0.12
CA LYS A 159 -11.30 19.01 0.89
C LYS A 159 -12.46 18.34 0.16
N ILE A 160 -12.53 17.00 0.24
CA ILE A 160 -13.59 16.19 -0.39
C ILE A 160 -14.38 15.51 0.73
N ALA A 161 -15.55 16.07 1.06
CA ALA A 161 -16.43 15.55 2.11
C ALA A 161 -17.18 14.27 1.67
N TYR A 162 -17.67 13.49 2.63
CA TYR A 162 -18.63 12.40 2.43
C TYR A 162 -20.06 12.90 2.65
#